data_AF-A0A225VNB0-F1
#
_entry.id   AF-A0A225VNB0-F1
#
_cell.length_a   1.000
_cell.length_b   1.000
_cell.length_c   1.000
_cell.angle_alpha   90.00
_cell.angle_beta   90.00
_cell.angle_gamma   90.00
#
_symmetry.space_group_name_H-M   'P 1'
#
loop_
_entity.id
_entity.type
_entity.pdbx_description
1 polymer ?
#
loop_
_entity_poly.entity_id
_entity_poly.type
_entity_poly.pdbx_seq_one_letter_code
_entity_poly.pdbx_strand_id
1 'polypeptide(L)'
;MRPEWVLVLTVSALLICSSVLSSPVEARQLKSLLSDEAVLIHHDDRSLRTTKESNENEGATGENDSEERISWKAQLKLIWWETIGVSTNKAKQKLKIPENVFGPALANEEKFPVYLSYVNRIERNDMWTDANRHIATTEYWLAMEKRLGKIDTPEKLDAIKNTNEFRIFKRYAHIFDDSIVGDMRSGYYDPIHYGNDLERATNMMEWNVRADIWGKFRRDPDDVQTWLDDAKSVLKNADFKDVYKVYLTSYSNTKVTPTLLGAQVADKAELKRFMLAKGSKM
;
A
#
# COMPACT_ATOMS: atom_id res chain seq x y z
N MET A 1 29.41 38.85 11.04
CA MET A 1 27.97 38.76 10.74
C MET A 1 27.24 39.35 11.94
N ARG A 2 26.48 40.45 11.79
CA ARG A 2 25.89 41.16 12.94
C ARG A 2 24.75 40.31 13.55
N PRO A 3 24.63 40.21 14.88
CA PRO A 3 23.66 39.34 15.55
C PRO A 3 22.19 39.65 15.21
N GLU A 4 21.92 40.89 14.78
CA GLU A 4 20.61 41.34 14.29
C GLU A 4 20.13 40.59 13.03
N TRP A 5 21.05 40.15 12.17
CA TRP A 5 20.71 39.42 10.94
C TRP A 5 20.37 37.95 11.19
N VAL A 6 20.90 37.36 12.26
CA VAL A 6 20.58 35.98 12.66
C VAL A 6 19.16 35.92 13.22
N LEU A 7 18.76 36.94 13.97
CA LEU A 7 17.45 37.01 14.61
C LEU A 7 16.32 37.19 13.58
N VAL A 8 16.52 38.03 12.57
CA VAL A 8 15.57 38.22 11.45
C VAL A 8 15.40 36.95 10.63
N LEU A 9 16.48 36.19 10.40
CA LEU A 9 16.41 34.91 9.68
C LEU A 9 15.72 33.82 10.49
N THR A 10 15.92 33.75 11.80
CA THR A 10 15.24 32.76 12.67
C THR A 10 13.75 33.06 12.86
N VAL A 11 13.34 34.33 12.97
CA VAL A 11 11.93 34.71 13.12
C VAL A 11 11.16 34.51 11.80
N SER A 12 11.81 34.76 10.66
CA SER A 12 11.20 34.52 9.33
C SER A 12 11.01 33.02 9.06
N ALA A 13 11.95 32.17 9.49
CA ALA A 13 11.81 30.72 9.37
C ALA A 13 10.69 30.15 10.27
N LEU A 14 10.47 30.73 11.45
CA LEU A 14 9.39 30.31 12.36
C LEU A 14 7.99 30.75 11.89
N LEU A 15 7.89 31.89 11.20
CA LEU A 15 6.62 32.39 10.64
C LEU A 15 6.17 31.66 9.36
N ILE A 16 7.11 31.11 8.58
CA ILE A 16 6.77 30.26 7.42
C ILE A 16 6.33 28.85 7.86
N CYS A 17 6.82 28.36 9.01
CA CYS A 17 6.39 27.08 9.57
C CYS A 17 5.02 27.13 10.28
N SER A 18 4.50 28.31 10.60
CA SER A 18 3.22 28.47 11.32
C SER A 18 2.02 28.75 10.41
N SER A 19 2.22 29.00 9.12
CA SER A 19 1.15 29.23 8.14
C SER A 19 0.65 27.96 7.44
N VAL A 20 1.21 26.79 7.74
CA VAL A 20 0.70 25.47 7.26
C VAL A 20 -0.17 24.75 8.31
N LEU A 21 -0.21 25.23 9.56
CA LEU A 21 -1.04 24.64 10.62
C LEU A 21 -2.27 25.49 10.90
N SER A 22 -3.19 25.56 9.93
CA SER A 22 -4.55 26.00 10.20
C SER A 22 -5.56 25.12 9.45
N SER A 23 -5.75 23.91 9.94
CA SER A 23 -7.07 23.30 9.95
C SER A 23 -7.21 22.42 11.21
N PRO A 24 -8.28 22.56 12.01
CA PRO A 24 -8.50 21.74 13.21
C PRO A 24 -8.91 20.28 12.90
N VAL A 25 -8.83 19.85 11.65
CA VAL A 25 -9.19 18.49 11.19
C VAL A 25 -8.05 17.49 11.42
N GLU A 26 -6.79 17.95 11.36
CA GLU A 26 -5.60 17.07 11.43
C GLU A 26 -5.33 16.51 12.84
N ALA A 27 -5.73 17.22 13.89
CA ALA A 27 -5.56 16.74 15.27
C ALA A 27 -6.49 15.55 15.59
N ARG A 28 -7.62 15.39 14.88
CA ARG A 28 -8.52 14.25 15.03
C ARG A 28 -8.05 13.03 14.23
N GLN A 29 -7.42 13.23 13.07
CA GLN A 29 -6.85 12.13 12.28
C GLN A 29 -5.62 11.50 12.96
N LEU A 30 -4.75 12.31 13.58
CA LEU A 30 -3.64 11.78 14.38
C LEU A 30 -4.13 10.94 15.56
N LYS A 31 -5.25 11.30 16.18
CA LYS A 31 -5.81 10.52 17.31
C LYS A 31 -6.50 9.22 16.86
N SER A 32 -7.06 9.19 15.65
CA SER A 32 -7.67 8.01 15.03
C SER A 32 -6.63 6.99 14.54
N LEU A 33 -5.50 7.47 14.00
CA LEU A 33 -4.35 6.62 13.61
C LEU A 33 -3.59 6.00 14.80
N LEU A 34 -3.90 6.40 16.03
CA LEU A 34 -3.19 6.03 17.26
C LEU A 34 -3.98 5.10 18.19
N SER A 35 -5.16 4.60 17.81
CA SER A 35 -5.89 3.59 18.58
C SER A 35 -6.02 2.28 17.80
N ASP A 36 -5.12 1.34 18.06
CA ASP A 36 -5.43 -0.09 17.95
C ASP A 36 -6.33 -0.44 19.14
N GLU A 37 -7.63 -0.13 19.04
CA GLU A 37 -8.76 -0.80 19.72
C GLU A 37 -10.06 -0.09 19.28
N ALA A 38 -10.48 -0.28 18.03
CA ALA A 38 -11.82 0.14 17.61
C ALA A 38 -12.37 -0.87 16.59
N VAL A 39 -13.06 -1.86 17.15
CA VAL A 39 -13.97 -2.76 16.46
C VAL A 39 -14.93 -1.93 15.60
N LEU A 40 -15.04 -2.32 14.34
CA LEU A 40 -15.96 -1.77 13.36
C LEU A 40 -17.37 -2.29 13.65
N ILE A 41 -18.31 -1.40 14.03
CA ILE A 41 -19.74 -1.65 13.86
C ILE A 41 -20.38 -0.35 13.36
N HIS A 42 -20.84 -0.37 12.11
CA HIS A 42 -21.91 0.51 11.63
C HIS A 42 -23.24 0.00 12.20
N HIS A 43 -24.04 0.88 12.80
CA HIS A 43 -25.48 0.95 12.54
C HIS A 43 -26.09 2.23 13.17
N ASP A 44 -27.13 2.72 12.49
CA ASP A 44 -27.93 3.89 12.81
C ASP A 44 -28.51 3.96 14.23
N ASP A 45 -28.80 5.21 14.58
CA ASP A 45 -29.79 5.72 15.54
C ASP A 45 -29.50 5.77 17.06
N ARG A 46 -29.60 7.01 17.57
CA ARG A 46 -30.16 7.43 18.87
C ARG A 46 -30.12 6.43 20.02
N SER A 47 -29.32 6.73 21.04
CA SER A 47 -29.77 7.04 22.42
C SER A 47 -28.69 6.68 23.45
N LEU A 48 -28.31 7.66 24.27
CA LEU A 48 -27.46 7.51 25.45
C LEU A 48 -28.21 6.71 26.54
N ARG A 49 -27.66 5.56 26.96
CA ARG A 49 -27.77 5.10 28.36
C ARG A 49 -26.71 4.05 28.71
N THR A 50 -26.06 4.32 29.83
CA THR A 50 -25.13 3.49 30.59
C THR A 50 -25.84 2.27 31.22
N THR A 51 -25.17 1.11 31.28
CA THR A 51 -25.08 0.25 32.50
C THR A 51 -24.24 -1.02 32.29
N LYS A 52 -23.28 -1.19 33.22
CA LYS A 52 -22.78 -2.38 33.93
C LYS A 52 -22.14 -3.59 33.20
N GLU A 53 -21.02 -3.99 33.83
CA GLU A 53 -20.16 -5.14 33.64
C GLU A 53 -20.84 -6.52 33.74
N SER A 54 -20.29 -7.51 33.02
CA SER A 54 -20.04 -8.84 33.57
C SER A 54 -18.90 -9.54 32.81
N ASN A 55 -17.88 -9.95 33.56
CA ASN A 55 -16.85 -10.93 33.18
C ASN A 55 -17.45 -12.19 32.57
N GLU A 56 -16.74 -12.79 31.62
CA GLU A 56 -16.35 -14.21 31.67
C GLU A 56 -15.18 -14.48 30.69
N ASN A 57 -14.07 -14.95 31.27
CA ASN A 57 -12.86 -15.41 30.60
C ASN A 57 -13.05 -16.84 30.12
N GLU A 58 -12.69 -17.15 28.87
CA GLU A 58 -12.00 -18.38 28.44
C GLU A 58 -11.24 -18.01 27.14
N GLY A 59 -9.93 -18.08 26.98
CA GLY A 59 -8.91 -18.86 27.66
C GLY A 59 -8.20 -19.75 26.63
N ALA A 60 -6.86 -19.59 26.55
CA ALA A 60 -5.86 -20.53 26.01
C ALA A 60 -5.60 -20.52 24.48
N THR A 61 -4.38 -20.50 23.92
CA THR A 61 -2.97 -20.25 24.33
C THR A 61 -2.11 -20.61 23.11
N GLY A 62 -0.95 -19.96 22.94
CA GLY A 62 0.13 -20.36 22.01
C GLY A 62 0.03 -19.62 20.68
N GLU A 63 1.01 -18.89 20.16
CA GLU A 63 2.47 -18.96 20.27
C GLU A 63 3.06 -17.57 19.99
N ASN A 64 4.29 -17.35 20.44
CA ASN A 64 5.07 -16.10 20.39
C ASN A 64 4.89 -15.19 19.13
N ASP A 65 4.02 -14.19 19.22
CA ASP A 65 3.94 -13.04 18.28
C ASP A 65 4.98 -11.94 18.61
N SER A 66 6.14 -12.35 19.14
CA SER A 66 7.21 -11.44 19.59
C SER A 66 8.21 -11.06 18.50
N GLU A 67 8.10 -11.60 17.29
CA GLU A 67 9.03 -11.28 16.20
C GLU A 67 8.57 -10.04 15.41
N GLU A 68 9.39 -8.98 15.47
CA GLU A 68 9.34 -7.74 14.69
C GLU A 68 8.39 -6.59 15.10
N ARG A 69 7.97 -6.47 16.37
CA ARG A 69 7.42 -5.19 16.86
C ARG A 69 8.54 -4.14 16.97
N ILE A 70 8.64 -3.26 15.98
CA ILE A 70 9.52 -2.08 16.04
C ILE A 70 9.04 -1.15 17.15
N SER A 71 9.97 -0.74 18.01
CA SER A 71 9.71 0.22 19.09
C SER A 71 8.98 1.48 18.60
N TRP A 72 8.05 2.00 19.39
CA TRP A 72 7.34 3.26 19.13
C TRP A 72 8.30 4.42 18.78
N LYS A 73 9.48 4.50 19.41
CA LYS A 73 10.51 5.51 19.11
C LYS A 73 11.02 5.39 17.68
N ALA A 74 11.20 4.16 17.22
CA ALA A 74 11.62 3.90 15.86
C ALA A 74 10.49 4.21 14.88
N GLN A 75 9.22 3.92 15.19
CA GLN A 75 8.09 4.34 14.36
C GLN A 75 8.02 5.86 14.17
N LEU A 76 8.14 6.65 15.23
CA LEU A 76 8.22 8.13 15.15
C LEU A 76 9.39 8.60 14.28
N LYS A 77 10.55 7.96 14.42
CA LYS A 77 11.72 8.26 13.59
C LYS A 77 11.45 7.98 12.10
N LEU A 78 10.73 6.91 11.78
CA LEU A 78 10.34 6.61 10.40
C LEU A 78 9.36 7.66 9.85
N ILE A 79 8.36 8.08 10.65
CA ILE A 79 7.44 9.17 10.29
C ILE A 79 8.24 10.43 9.95
N TRP A 80 9.16 10.84 10.83
CA TRP A 80 9.94 12.05 10.62
C TRP A 80 10.86 11.98 9.39
N TRP A 81 11.48 10.81 9.13
CA TRP A 81 12.31 10.61 7.94
C TRP A 81 11.53 10.71 6.64
N GLU A 82 10.32 10.17 6.63
CA GLU A 82 9.41 10.34 5.52
C GLU A 82 9.05 11.81 5.32
N THR A 83 8.65 12.53 6.39
CA THR A 83 8.25 13.96 6.31
C THR A 83 9.33 14.85 5.69
N ILE A 84 10.61 14.56 5.93
CA ILE A 84 11.72 15.34 5.36
C ILE A 84 12.30 14.73 4.07
N GLY A 85 11.66 13.70 3.50
CA GLY A 85 12.05 13.08 2.24
C GLY A 85 13.40 12.35 2.28
N VAL A 86 13.71 11.60 3.35
CA VAL A 86 14.94 10.80 3.41
C VAL A 86 14.84 9.62 2.41
N SER A 87 15.74 9.56 1.43
CA SER A 87 15.81 8.42 0.52
C SER A 87 16.15 7.11 1.24
N THR A 88 15.78 5.96 0.68
CA THR A 88 16.12 4.63 1.24
C THR A 88 17.64 4.47 1.43
N ASN A 89 18.45 4.94 0.48
CA ASN A 89 19.91 4.94 0.60
C ASN A 89 20.41 5.79 1.78
N LYS A 90 19.86 7.00 1.93
CA LYS A 90 20.20 7.88 3.05
C LYS A 90 19.72 7.31 4.39
N ALA A 91 18.60 6.60 4.41
CA ALA A 91 18.10 5.89 5.59
C ALA A 91 19.03 4.73 5.97
N LYS A 92 19.52 3.94 4.99
CA LYS A 92 20.52 2.89 5.20
C LYS A 92 21.79 3.45 5.86
N GLN A 93 22.33 4.54 5.31
CA GLN A 93 23.46 5.28 5.89
C GLN A 93 23.17 5.78 7.31
N LYS A 94 22.00 6.38 7.55
CA LYS A 94 21.60 6.88 8.89
C LYS A 94 21.38 5.76 9.91
N LEU A 95 21.07 4.55 9.46
CA LEU A 95 21.00 3.35 10.30
C LEU A 95 22.38 2.70 10.52
N LYS A 96 23.44 3.26 9.92
CA LYS A 96 24.81 2.74 9.97
C LYS A 96 24.94 1.33 9.37
N ILE A 97 24.03 0.95 8.47
CA ILE A 97 24.18 -0.27 7.68
C ILE A 97 25.20 0.04 6.58
N PRO A 98 26.31 -0.71 6.45
CA PRO A 98 27.33 -0.45 5.44
C PRO A 98 26.73 -0.47 4.03
N GLU A 99 27.18 0.43 3.16
CA GLU A 99 26.60 0.59 1.82
C GLU A 99 26.72 -0.68 0.99
N ASN A 100 27.83 -1.42 1.13
CA ASN A 100 28.13 -2.66 0.43
C ASN A 100 27.40 -3.91 0.97
N VAL A 101 26.60 -3.78 2.03
CA VAL A 101 25.83 -4.90 2.60
C VAL A 101 24.48 -4.99 1.88
N PHE A 102 24.28 -6.07 1.13
CA PHE A 102 23.04 -6.33 0.37
C PHE A 102 22.67 -7.82 0.39
N GLY A 103 21.46 -8.12 -0.07
CA GLY A 103 21.00 -9.50 -0.25
C GLY A 103 21.03 -10.24 1.10
N PRO A 104 21.52 -11.49 1.13
CA PRO A 104 21.54 -12.29 2.35
C PRO A 104 22.31 -11.64 3.51
N ALA A 105 23.30 -10.80 3.23
CA ALA A 105 24.10 -10.14 4.26
C ALA A 105 23.28 -9.15 5.11
N LEU A 106 22.21 -8.57 4.54
CA LEU A 106 21.29 -7.68 5.28
C LEU A 106 20.59 -8.40 6.43
N ALA A 107 20.38 -9.73 6.35
CA ALA A 107 19.71 -10.48 7.41
C ALA A 107 20.50 -10.48 8.72
N ASN A 108 21.82 -10.25 8.67
CA ASN A 108 22.70 -10.24 9.84
C ASN A 108 22.81 -8.86 10.50
N GLU A 109 22.24 -7.82 9.88
CA GLU A 109 22.31 -6.45 10.40
C GLU A 109 21.24 -6.21 11.45
N GLU A 110 21.64 -5.82 12.67
CA GLU A 110 20.71 -5.55 13.79
C GLU A 110 19.64 -4.49 13.42
N LYS A 111 19.98 -3.55 12.53
CA LYS A 111 19.08 -2.48 12.10
C LYS A 111 18.27 -2.82 10.85
N PHE A 112 18.42 -4.02 10.29
CA PHE A 112 17.67 -4.45 9.10
C PHE A 112 16.15 -4.43 9.28
N PRO A 113 15.55 -4.88 10.39
CA PRO A 113 14.09 -4.81 10.56
C PRO A 113 13.55 -3.36 10.49
N VAL A 114 14.29 -2.40 11.05
CA VAL A 114 13.96 -0.97 10.98
C VAL A 114 14.12 -0.44 9.57
N TYR A 115 15.19 -0.83 8.87
CA TYR A 115 15.41 -0.47 7.48
C TYR A 115 14.32 -1.01 6.56
N LEU A 116 14.01 -2.30 6.65
CA LEU A 116 12.93 -2.98 5.91
C LEU A 116 11.59 -2.26 6.10
N SER A 117 11.27 -1.88 7.34
CA SER A 117 10.00 -1.20 7.63
C SER A 117 9.97 0.22 7.07
N TYR A 118 11.11 0.89 7.01
CA TYR A 118 11.22 2.18 6.35
C TYR A 118 11.04 2.06 4.83
N VAL A 119 11.73 1.11 4.18
CA VAL A 119 11.59 0.86 2.74
C VAL A 119 10.15 0.50 2.38
N ASN A 120 9.54 -0.41 3.15
CA ASN A 120 8.13 -0.79 2.98
C ASN A 120 7.20 0.41 3.06
N ARG A 121 7.46 1.33 4.00
CA ARG A 121 6.65 2.52 4.23
C ARG A 121 6.77 3.53 3.11
N ILE A 122 7.99 3.84 2.67
CA ILE A 122 8.23 4.78 1.57
C ILE A 122 7.58 4.26 0.30
N GLU A 123 7.82 2.99 -0.06
CA GLU A 123 7.21 2.40 -1.26
C GLU A 123 5.68 2.47 -1.21
N ARG A 124 5.08 2.12 -0.07
CA ARG A 124 3.63 2.20 0.11
C ARG A 124 3.10 3.62 -0.04
N ASN A 125 3.79 4.61 0.53
CA ASN A 125 3.32 5.99 0.52
C ASN A 125 3.49 6.65 -0.85
N ASP A 126 4.53 6.28 -1.59
CA ASP A 126 4.68 6.65 -3.00
C ASP A 126 3.50 6.08 -3.81
N MET A 127 3.17 4.79 -3.62
CA MET A 127 2.02 4.14 -4.26
C MET A 127 0.66 4.78 -3.88
N TRP A 128 0.46 5.14 -2.61
CA TRP A 128 -0.75 5.88 -2.19
C TRP A 128 -0.83 7.26 -2.82
N THR A 129 0.30 7.96 -2.94
CA THR A 129 0.35 9.27 -3.61
C THR A 129 -0.03 9.15 -5.07
N ASP A 130 0.47 8.11 -5.74
CA ASP A 130 0.14 7.82 -7.14
C ASP A 130 -1.33 7.41 -7.30
N ALA A 131 -1.87 6.59 -6.39
CA ALA A 131 -3.29 6.21 -6.38
C ALA A 131 -4.22 7.42 -6.16
N ASN A 132 -3.89 8.31 -5.22
CA ASN A 132 -4.63 9.55 -4.97
C ASN A 132 -4.59 10.54 -6.16
N ARG A 133 -3.59 10.40 -7.04
CA ARG A 133 -3.47 11.16 -8.30
C ARG A 133 -4.12 10.44 -9.47
N HIS A 134 -4.81 9.33 -9.22
CA HIS A 134 -5.47 8.49 -10.22
C HIS A 134 -4.51 8.04 -11.35
N ILE A 135 -3.25 7.77 -11.02
CA ILE A 135 -2.31 7.18 -11.98
C ILE A 135 -2.81 5.77 -12.33
N ALA A 136 -3.06 5.51 -13.61
CA ALA A 136 -3.65 4.25 -14.01
C ALA A 136 -2.74 3.05 -13.69
N THR A 137 -3.33 1.92 -13.30
CA THR A 137 -2.58 0.67 -13.08
C THR A 137 -1.78 0.22 -14.33
N THR A 138 -2.27 0.59 -15.51
CA THR A 138 -1.60 0.40 -16.81
C THR A 138 -0.24 1.09 -16.90
N GLU A 139 -0.02 2.20 -16.20
CA GLU A 139 1.31 2.84 -16.16
C GLU A 139 2.33 1.96 -15.43
N TYR A 140 1.91 1.32 -14.33
CA TYR A 140 2.75 0.38 -13.60
C TYR A 140 2.99 -0.91 -14.41
N TRP A 141 1.99 -1.38 -15.16
CA TRP A 141 2.15 -2.51 -16.08
C TRP A 141 3.18 -2.21 -17.17
N LEU A 142 3.04 -1.06 -17.84
CA LEU A 142 3.95 -0.66 -18.92
C LEU A 142 5.36 -0.36 -18.41
N ALA A 143 5.49 0.20 -17.20
CA ALA A 143 6.79 0.38 -16.56
C ALA A 143 7.48 -0.96 -16.24
N MET A 144 6.72 -1.97 -15.85
CA MET A 144 7.20 -3.34 -15.68
C MET A 144 7.62 -3.95 -17.04
N GLU A 145 6.79 -3.85 -18.08
CA GLU A 145 7.11 -4.34 -19.43
C GLU A 145 8.36 -3.67 -20.01
N LYS A 146 8.59 -2.39 -19.72
CA LYS A 146 9.80 -1.68 -20.13
C LYS A 146 11.07 -2.31 -19.55
N ARG A 147 11.00 -2.93 -18.38
CA ARG A 147 12.14 -3.56 -17.69
C ARG A 147 12.28 -5.04 -18.02
N LEU A 148 11.17 -5.75 -18.15
CA LEU A 148 11.13 -7.21 -18.29
C LEU A 148 10.82 -7.69 -19.71
N GLY A 149 10.49 -6.78 -20.62
CA GLY A 149 9.95 -7.09 -21.94
C GLY A 149 8.42 -7.19 -21.93
N LYS A 150 7.82 -7.20 -23.12
CA LYS A 150 6.37 -7.28 -23.30
C LYS A 150 5.81 -8.61 -22.80
N ILE A 151 4.75 -8.58 -21.98
CA ILE A 151 4.15 -9.72 -21.29
C ILE A 151 2.79 -10.03 -21.92
N ASP A 152 2.81 -10.66 -23.09
CA ASP A 152 1.61 -10.94 -23.91
C ASP A 152 1.24 -12.42 -24.01
N THR A 153 1.94 -13.30 -23.26
CA THR A 153 1.61 -14.73 -23.19
C THR A 153 1.60 -15.23 -21.74
N PRO A 154 0.87 -16.32 -21.46
CA PRO A 154 0.87 -16.95 -20.13
C PRO A 154 2.25 -17.39 -19.67
N GLU A 155 3.12 -17.87 -20.56
CA GLU A 155 4.47 -18.33 -20.24
C GLU A 155 5.35 -17.16 -19.80
N LYS A 156 5.25 -16.02 -20.48
CA LYS A 156 5.97 -14.80 -20.09
C LYS A 156 5.46 -14.27 -18.75
N LEU A 157 4.15 -14.32 -18.53
CA LEU A 157 3.57 -13.95 -17.24
C LEU A 157 4.07 -14.86 -16.13
N ASP A 158 4.12 -16.17 -16.35
CA ASP A 158 4.63 -17.13 -15.36
C ASP A 158 6.10 -16.89 -15.01
N ALA A 159 6.93 -16.58 -16.02
CA ALA A 159 8.34 -16.27 -15.85
C ALA A 159 8.60 -15.04 -14.95
N ILE A 160 7.67 -14.09 -14.88
CA ILE A 160 7.86 -12.85 -14.10
C ILE A 160 7.24 -12.88 -12.70
N LYS A 161 6.46 -13.91 -12.35
CA LYS A 161 5.69 -13.95 -11.08
C LYS A 161 6.55 -13.76 -9.83
N ASN A 162 7.83 -14.16 -9.90
CA ASN A 162 8.79 -14.06 -8.81
C ASN A 162 9.77 -12.88 -8.98
N THR A 163 9.43 -11.87 -9.78
CA THR A 163 10.25 -10.65 -9.96
C THR A 163 9.78 -9.52 -9.04
N ASN A 164 10.70 -8.60 -8.72
CA ASN A 164 10.37 -7.46 -7.86
C ASN A 164 9.44 -6.47 -8.59
N GLU A 165 9.58 -6.34 -9.90
CA GLU A 165 8.70 -5.52 -10.74
C GLU A 165 7.27 -6.05 -10.70
N PHE A 166 7.06 -7.36 -10.79
CA PHE A 166 5.73 -7.95 -10.67
C PHE A 166 5.15 -7.80 -9.26
N ARG A 167 5.97 -7.91 -8.21
CA ARG A 167 5.55 -7.58 -6.84
C ARG A 167 5.05 -6.13 -6.75
N ILE A 168 5.82 -5.18 -7.26
CA ILE A 168 5.47 -3.75 -7.26
C ILE A 168 4.14 -3.53 -7.98
N PHE A 169 3.95 -4.13 -9.15
CA PHE A 169 2.69 -4.04 -9.89
C PHE A 169 1.52 -4.58 -9.08
N LYS A 170 1.60 -5.81 -8.54
CA LYS A 170 0.52 -6.40 -7.73
C LYS A 170 0.15 -5.51 -6.54
N ARG A 171 1.15 -5.01 -5.83
CA ARG A 171 0.97 -4.17 -4.66
C ARG A 171 0.27 -2.87 -5.02
N TYR A 172 0.73 -2.22 -6.09
CA TYR A 172 0.13 -0.98 -6.57
C TYR A 172 -1.31 -1.19 -7.02
N ALA A 173 -1.58 -2.22 -7.83
CA ALA A 173 -2.93 -2.53 -8.30
C ALA A 173 -3.91 -2.71 -7.13
N HIS A 174 -3.50 -3.42 -6.08
CA HIS A 174 -4.30 -3.56 -4.87
C HIS A 174 -4.59 -2.21 -4.17
N ILE A 175 -3.55 -1.39 -3.92
CA ILE A 175 -3.70 -0.06 -3.30
C ILE A 175 -4.60 0.84 -4.13
N PHE A 176 -4.44 0.79 -5.44
CA PHE A 176 -5.23 1.54 -6.38
C PHE A 176 -6.71 1.14 -6.32
N ASP A 177 -7.00 -0.15 -6.34
CA ASP A 177 -8.37 -0.67 -6.24
C ASP A 177 -9.03 -0.27 -4.90
N ASP A 178 -8.28 -0.27 -3.79
CA ASP A 178 -8.78 0.22 -2.49
C ASP A 178 -9.18 1.69 -2.58
N SER A 179 -8.38 2.52 -3.27
CA SER A 179 -8.68 3.93 -3.49
C SER A 179 -9.94 4.12 -4.32
N ILE A 180 -10.08 3.37 -5.43
CA ILE A 180 -11.25 3.44 -6.32
C ILE A 180 -12.53 3.04 -5.57
N VAL A 181 -12.49 1.94 -4.82
CA VAL A 181 -13.63 1.52 -3.98
C VAL A 181 -13.96 2.59 -2.94
N GLY A 182 -12.94 3.19 -2.33
CA GLY A 182 -13.11 4.30 -1.39
C GLY A 182 -13.84 5.48 -2.02
N ASP A 183 -13.40 5.89 -3.21
CA ASP A 183 -14.03 6.98 -3.97
C ASP A 183 -15.49 6.66 -4.32
N MET A 184 -15.74 5.49 -4.93
CA MET A 184 -17.09 5.02 -5.29
C MET A 184 -18.06 5.03 -4.12
N ARG A 185 -17.62 4.55 -2.95
CA ARG A 185 -18.46 4.44 -1.75
C ARG A 185 -18.59 5.73 -0.97
N SER A 186 -17.70 6.70 -1.21
CA SER A 186 -17.77 8.02 -0.57
C SER A 186 -18.98 8.84 -1.06
N GLY A 187 -19.47 8.55 -2.27
CA GLY A 187 -20.53 9.31 -2.94
C GLY A 187 -20.12 10.73 -3.38
N TYR A 188 -18.88 11.15 -3.11
CA TYR A 188 -18.36 12.47 -3.50
C TYR A 188 -17.73 12.49 -4.89
N TYR A 189 -17.24 11.34 -5.36
CA TYR A 189 -16.57 11.20 -6.64
C TYR A 189 -16.90 9.84 -7.26
N ASP A 190 -17.36 9.83 -8.51
CA ASP A 190 -17.51 8.61 -9.30
C ASP A 190 -16.27 8.49 -10.20
N PRO A 191 -15.39 7.50 -9.99
CA PRO A 191 -14.18 7.35 -10.77
C PRO A 191 -14.46 7.13 -12.25
N ILE A 192 -13.83 7.93 -13.11
CA ILE A 192 -13.90 7.71 -14.55
C ILE A 192 -12.97 6.55 -14.91
N HIS A 193 -13.46 5.63 -15.73
CA HIS A 193 -12.73 4.44 -16.21
C HIS A 193 -12.24 3.47 -15.12
N TYR A 194 -12.78 3.62 -13.90
CA TYR A 194 -12.33 2.94 -12.69
C TYR A 194 -10.81 2.83 -12.59
N GLY A 195 -10.16 3.89 -13.06
CA GLY A 195 -8.73 4.10 -12.96
C GLY A 195 -7.84 3.24 -13.85
N ASN A 196 -8.37 2.73 -14.96
CA ASN A 196 -7.55 2.30 -16.08
C ASN A 196 -7.41 3.39 -17.13
N ASP A 197 -6.26 3.37 -17.80
CA ASP A 197 -6.09 4.03 -19.08
C ASP A 197 -6.63 3.07 -20.16
N LEU A 198 -7.94 3.08 -20.41
CA LEU A 198 -8.60 2.12 -21.30
C LEU A 198 -8.12 2.21 -22.76
N GLU A 199 -7.51 3.33 -23.16
CA GLU A 199 -6.88 3.44 -24.49
C GLU A 199 -5.60 2.62 -24.58
N ARG A 200 -4.88 2.45 -23.46
CA ARG A 200 -3.60 1.75 -23.40
C ARG A 200 -3.69 0.36 -22.77
N ALA A 201 -4.70 0.08 -21.96
CA ALA A 201 -4.97 -1.19 -21.29
C ALA A 201 -5.50 -2.28 -22.25
N THR A 202 -4.83 -2.45 -23.39
CA THR A 202 -5.25 -3.37 -24.46
C THR A 202 -4.71 -4.79 -24.27
N ASN A 203 -3.75 -4.98 -23.36
CA ASN A 203 -3.16 -6.28 -23.08
C ASN A 203 -4.02 -7.08 -22.09
N MET A 204 -4.68 -8.15 -22.56
CA MET A 204 -5.52 -8.99 -21.70
C MET A 204 -4.75 -9.73 -20.59
N MET A 205 -3.42 -9.85 -20.68
CA MET A 205 -2.62 -10.37 -19.56
C MET A 205 -2.66 -9.44 -18.35
N GLU A 206 -2.65 -8.11 -18.56
CA GLU A 206 -2.80 -7.14 -17.48
C GLU A 206 -4.14 -7.34 -16.75
N TRP A 207 -5.23 -7.41 -17.51
CA TRP A 207 -6.57 -7.64 -16.99
C TRP A 207 -6.71 -8.97 -16.25
N ASN A 208 -6.13 -10.05 -16.77
CA ASN A 208 -6.14 -11.35 -16.09
C ASN A 208 -5.37 -11.30 -14.75
N VAL A 209 -4.25 -10.58 -14.69
CA VAL A 209 -3.51 -10.40 -13.43
C VAL A 209 -4.33 -9.54 -12.47
N ARG A 210 -4.95 -8.46 -12.93
CA ARG A 210 -5.84 -7.65 -12.09
C ARG A 210 -7.03 -8.45 -11.56
N ALA A 211 -7.65 -9.28 -12.39
CA ALA A 211 -8.72 -10.17 -11.97
C ALA A 211 -8.28 -11.17 -10.89
N ASP A 212 -7.09 -11.76 -11.03
CA ASP A 212 -6.52 -12.61 -9.99
C ASP A 212 -6.29 -11.86 -8.67
N ILE A 213 -5.82 -10.60 -8.74
CA ILE A 213 -5.64 -9.71 -7.59
C ILE A 213 -7.01 -9.41 -6.95
N TRP A 214 -8.01 -9.00 -7.72
CA TRP A 214 -9.36 -8.73 -7.23
C TRP A 214 -9.94 -9.93 -6.47
N GLY A 215 -9.75 -11.14 -6.99
CA GLY A 215 -10.19 -12.36 -6.33
C GLY A 215 -9.44 -12.62 -5.01
N LYS A 216 -8.11 -12.43 -5.00
CA LYS A 216 -7.27 -12.61 -3.80
C LYS A 216 -7.57 -11.62 -2.69
N PHE A 217 -8.01 -10.42 -3.05
CA PHE A 217 -8.44 -9.40 -2.08
C PHE A 217 -9.95 -9.38 -1.87
N ARG A 218 -10.68 -10.35 -2.43
CA ARG A 218 -12.13 -10.51 -2.32
C ARG A 218 -12.88 -9.21 -2.60
N ARG A 219 -12.51 -8.53 -3.69
CA ARG A 219 -13.28 -7.39 -4.21
C ARG A 219 -14.71 -7.80 -4.47
N ASP A 220 -15.64 -6.90 -4.16
CA ASP A 220 -17.05 -7.18 -4.30
C ASP A 220 -17.37 -7.55 -5.76
N PRO A 221 -18.11 -8.64 -6.01
CA PRO A 221 -18.47 -9.02 -7.38
C PRO A 221 -19.18 -7.91 -8.15
N ASP A 222 -19.98 -7.07 -7.47
CA ASP A 222 -20.69 -5.97 -8.10
C ASP A 222 -19.72 -4.86 -8.50
N ASP A 223 -18.77 -4.50 -7.64
CA ASP A 223 -17.70 -3.54 -7.95
C ASP A 223 -16.91 -4.01 -9.20
N VAL A 224 -16.50 -5.29 -9.22
CA VAL A 224 -15.74 -5.87 -10.34
C VAL A 224 -16.57 -5.89 -11.63
N GLN A 225 -17.85 -6.24 -11.53
CA GLN A 225 -18.75 -6.25 -12.70
C GLN A 225 -18.88 -4.85 -13.29
N THR A 226 -19.08 -3.84 -12.44
CA THR A 226 -19.12 -2.42 -12.86
C THR A 226 -17.84 -2.02 -13.59
N TRP A 227 -16.66 -2.38 -13.07
CA TRP A 227 -15.38 -2.04 -13.71
C TRP A 227 -15.21 -2.71 -15.08
N LEU A 228 -15.63 -3.98 -15.21
CA LEU A 228 -15.57 -4.71 -16.46
C LEU A 228 -16.57 -4.20 -17.50
N ASP A 229 -17.76 -3.77 -17.07
CA ASP A 229 -18.77 -3.21 -17.98
C ASP A 229 -18.35 -1.84 -18.54
N ASP A 230 -17.75 -1.00 -17.70
CA ASP A 230 -17.12 0.24 -18.15
C ASP A 230 -15.97 -0.03 -19.14
N ALA A 231 -15.08 -0.97 -18.84
CA ALA A 231 -14.01 -1.35 -19.74
C ALA A 231 -14.53 -1.86 -21.10
N LYS A 232 -15.60 -2.65 -21.09
CA LYS A 232 -16.26 -3.20 -22.29
C LYS A 232 -16.90 -2.12 -23.16
N SER A 233 -17.35 -1.01 -22.57
CA SER A 233 -17.91 0.11 -23.32
C SER A 233 -16.90 0.74 -24.28
N VAL A 234 -15.62 0.70 -23.92
CA VAL A 234 -14.47 1.21 -24.69
C VAL A 234 -13.80 0.10 -25.50
N LEU A 235 -13.46 -1.02 -24.86
CA LEU A 235 -12.74 -2.16 -25.43
C LEU A 235 -13.71 -3.20 -26.02
N LYS A 236 -14.50 -2.79 -27.01
CA LYS A 236 -15.65 -3.57 -27.54
C LYS A 236 -15.32 -4.98 -28.06
N ASN A 237 -14.07 -5.21 -28.46
CA ASN A 237 -13.60 -6.50 -29.00
C ASN A 237 -12.88 -7.37 -27.95
N ALA A 238 -12.69 -6.88 -26.72
CA ALA A 238 -12.04 -7.64 -25.66
C ALA A 238 -13.00 -8.66 -25.04
N ASP A 239 -12.49 -9.86 -24.71
CA ASP A 239 -13.25 -10.88 -24.02
C ASP A 239 -13.07 -10.78 -22.50
N PHE A 240 -13.95 -10.02 -21.85
CA PHE A 240 -13.98 -9.90 -20.40
C PHE A 240 -14.63 -11.10 -19.69
N LYS A 241 -15.20 -12.07 -20.41
CA LYS A 241 -15.78 -13.26 -19.79
C LYS A 241 -14.71 -14.13 -19.17
N ASP A 242 -13.59 -14.30 -19.86
CA ASP A 242 -12.43 -15.03 -19.35
C ASP A 242 -11.77 -14.29 -18.19
N VAL A 243 -11.67 -12.96 -18.26
CA VAL A 243 -11.19 -12.11 -17.15
C VAL A 243 -12.04 -12.31 -15.90
N TYR A 244 -13.37 -12.25 -16.02
CA TYR A 244 -14.27 -12.46 -14.89
C TYR A 244 -14.19 -13.88 -14.33
N LYS A 245 -13.95 -14.88 -15.18
CA LYS A 245 -13.73 -16.27 -14.74
C LYS A 245 -12.44 -16.42 -13.91
N VAL A 246 -11.36 -15.73 -14.29
CA VAL A 246 -10.12 -15.68 -13.50
C VAL A 246 -10.40 -15.08 -12.13
N TYR A 247 -11.13 -13.97 -12.07
CA TYR A 247 -11.58 -13.35 -10.84
C TYR A 247 -12.37 -14.32 -9.95
N LEU A 248 -13.43 -14.94 -10.47
CA LEU A 248 -14.28 -15.86 -9.69
C LEU A 248 -13.50 -17.07 -9.17
N THR A 249 -12.55 -17.59 -9.95
CA THR A 249 -11.69 -18.69 -9.53
C THR A 249 -10.83 -18.28 -8.33
N SER A 250 -10.19 -17.13 -8.41
CA SER A 250 -9.36 -16.58 -7.33
C SER A 250 -10.19 -16.21 -6.09
N TYR A 251 -11.36 -15.61 -6.29
CA TYR A 251 -12.31 -15.24 -5.24
C TYR A 251 -12.80 -16.47 -4.45
N SER A 252 -13.16 -17.54 -5.16
CA SER A 252 -13.67 -18.79 -4.55
C SER A 252 -12.58 -19.54 -3.78
N ASN A 253 -11.32 -19.46 -4.24
CA ASN A 253 -10.18 -20.09 -3.58
C ASN A 253 -9.72 -19.32 -2.32
N THR A 254 -10.08 -18.03 -2.21
CA THR A 254 -9.67 -17.16 -1.12
C THR A 254 -10.70 -17.23 0.01
N LYS A 255 -10.36 -17.92 1.10
CA LYS A 255 -11.30 -18.19 2.22
C LYS A 255 -11.57 -16.99 3.13
N VAL A 256 -10.62 -16.07 3.25
CA VAL A 256 -10.68 -14.94 4.18
C VAL A 256 -10.23 -13.69 3.45
N THR A 257 -10.99 -12.60 3.57
CA THR A 257 -10.57 -11.29 3.07
C THR A 257 -9.36 -10.82 3.87
N PRO A 258 -8.21 -10.53 3.24
CA PRO A 258 -7.07 -9.97 3.97
C PRO A 258 -7.48 -8.68 4.66
N THR A 259 -7.21 -8.57 5.96
CA THR A 259 -7.33 -7.27 6.64
C THR A 259 -6.27 -6.33 6.11
N LEU A 260 -6.48 -5.01 6.24
CA LEU A 260 -5.47 -4.01 5.86
C LEU A 260 -4.11 -4.30 6.52
N LEU A 261 -4.12 -4.65 7.81
CA LEU A 261 -2.92 -5.04 8.53
C LEU A 261 -2.30 -6.33 7.98
N GLY A 262 -3.13 -7.35 7.70
CA GLY A 262 -2.67 -8.61 7.12
C GLY A 262 -2.01 -8.42 5.75
N ALA A 263 -2.60 -7.60 4.88
CA ALA A 263 -2.02 -7.26 3.59
C ALA A 263 -0.68 -6.52 3.74
N GLN A 264 -0.57 -5.57 4.67
CA GLN A 264 0.67 -4.85 4.93
C GLN A 264 1.79 -5.74 5.48
N VAL A 265 1.45 -6.72 6.33
CA VAL A 265 2.39 -7.72 6.82
C VAL A 265 2.86 -8.62 5.67
N ALA A 266 1.95 -9.07 4.81
CA ALA A 266 2.28 -9.87 3.63
C ALA A 266 3.19 -9.11 2.65
N ASP A 267 2.88 -7.85 2.35
CA ASP A 267 3.70 -6.98 1.49
C ASP A 267 5.12 -6.81 2.04
N LYS A 268 5.24 -6.56 3.35
CA LYS A 268 6.53 -6.41 4.03
C LYS A 268 7.32 -7.72 3.97
N ALA A 269 6.67 -8.86 4.16
CA ALA A 269 7.29 -10.17 4.05
C ALA A 269 7.76 -10.46 2.62
N GLU A 270 6.98 -10.10 1.60
CA GLU A 270 7.36 -10.24 0.20
C GLU A 270 8.56 -9.33 -0.12
N LEU A 271 8.53 -8.06 0.29
CA LEU A 271 9.66 -7.14 0.16
C LEU A 271 10.93 -7.69 0.83
N LYS A 272 10.82 -8.23 2.05
CA LYS A 272 11.94 -8.86 2.77
C LYS A 272 12.59 -9.96 1.93
N ARG A 273 11.79 -10.82 1.28
CA ARG A 273 12.31 -11.88 0.39
C ARG A 273 13.14 -11.30 -0.75
N PHE A 274 12.70 -10.21 -1.38
CA PHE A 274 13.44 -9.57 -2.47
C PHE A 274 14.69 -8.81 -2.01
N MET A 275 14.63 -8.14 -0.85
CA MET A 275 15.80 -7.47 -0.27
C MET A 275 16.90 -8.48 0.10
N LEU A 276 16.51 -9.68 0.54
CA LEU A 276 17.43 -10.75 0.93
C LEU A 276 17.85 -11.67 -0.22
N ALA A 277 17.30 -11.50 -1.42
CA ALA A 277 17.63 -12.35 -2.56
C ALA A 277 19.10 -12.18 -2.99
N LYS A 278 19.73 -13.27 -3.45
CA LYS A 278 21.11 -13.24 -3.96
C LYS A 278 21.19 -12.31 -5.18
N GLY A 279 22.17 -11.39 -5.16
CA GLY A 279 22.36 -10.42 -6.23
C GLY A 279 21.45 -9.19 -6.14
N SER A 280 20.60 -9.08 -5.11
CA SER A 280 19.87 -7.85 -4.80
C SER A 280 20.87 -6.72 -4.50
N LYS A 281 20.63 -5.54 -5.08
CA LYS A 281 21.41 -4.31 -4.88
C LYS A 281 20.55 -3.15 -4.36
N MET A 282 19.36 -3.48 -3.88
CA MET A 282 18.35 -2.51 -3.46
C MET A 282 18.82 -1.65 -2.28
#